data_AF-A0AAW2N9K3-F1
#
_entry.id   AF-A0AAW2N9K3-F1
#
_cell.length_a   1.000
_cell.length_b   1.000
_cell.length_c   1.000
_cell.angle_alpha   90.00
_cell.angle_beta   90.00
_cell.angle_gamma   90.00
#
_symmetry.space_group_name_H-M   'P 1'
#
loop_
_entity.id
_entity.type
_entity.pdbx_description
1 polymer ?
#
loop_
_entity_poly.entity_id
_entity_poly.type
_entity_poly.pdbx_seq_one_letter_code
_entity_poly.pdbx_strand_id
1 'polypeptide(L)'
;MFQREFAMRLVAQPGDTLYCRLSVNTQLLARVNHLLKVGRNNFRPPPKVDSSVVRIEPRKPLPPVNFKEWDGLVRICFNRKNKTLGSLFRQKTVLSLLEKNYKTLQALQLTPEGFSEEKEMAMCVSALGDTLGDLSMDGDEGKDDDEDMDMDDGETKASDFKDKVLDVLKLGGFEDKRASKLSQADFMHLLSLFNKAGIHFS
;
A
#
# COMPACT_ATOMS: atom_id res chain seq x y z
N MET A 1 -10.23 6.96 -23.17
CA MET A 1 -9.01 7.52 -23.77
C MET A 1 -8.32 8.35 -22.70
N PHE A 2 -6.99 8.25 -22.56
CA PHE A 2 -6.23 8.94 -21.51
C PHE A 2 -5.04 9.69 -22.11
N GLN A 3 -4.43 10.59 -21.33
CA GLN A 3 -3.12 11.16 -21.67
C GLN A 3 -2.09 10.04 -21.87
N ARG A 4 -1.14 10.24 -22.79
CA ARG A 4 -0.16 9.22 -23.19
C ARG A 4 0.62 8.67 -21.99
N GLU A 5 1.13 9.53 -21.11
CA GLU A 5 1.91 9.07 -19.96
C GLU A 5 1.07 8.20 -19.01
N PHE A 6 -0.16 8.64 -18.70
CA PHE A 6 -1.09 7.88 -17.87
C PHE A 6 -1.40 6.51 -18.48
N ALA A 7 -1.70 6.47 -19.78
CA ALA A 7 -1.93 5.22 -20.51
C ALA A 7 -0.71 4.28 -20.45
N MET A 8 0.50 4.81 -20.60
CA MET A 8 1.73 4.03 -20.50
C MET A 8 1.98 3.52 -19.07
N ARG A 9 1.63 4.28 -18.04
CA ARG A 9 1.69 3.82 -16.64
C ARG A 9 0.74 2.64 -16.40
N LEU A 10 -0.45 2.61 -17.00
CA LEU A 10 -1.39 1.49 -16.83
C LEU A 10 -0.83 0.17 -17.37
N VAL A 11 -0.11 0.20 -18.49
CA VAL A 11 0.44 -0.99 -19.17
C VAL A 11 1.88 -1.33 -18.77
N ALA A 12 2.55 -0.47 -18.00
CA ALA A 12 3.95 -0.63 -17.60
C ALA A 12 4.18 -1.97 -16.87
N GLN A 13 5.27 -2.65 -17.22
CA GLN A 13 5.67 -3.94 -16.67
C GLN A 13 6.71 -3.78 -15.55
N PRO A 14 6.92 -4.80 -14.70
CA PRO A 14 7.99 -4.78 -13.72
C PRO A 14 9.35 -4.52 -14.38
N GLY A 15 10.08 -3.54 -13.87
CA GLY A 15 11.36 -3.07 -14.43
C GLY A 15 11.23 -1.77 -15.24
N ASP A 16 10.03 -1.43 -15.73
CA ASP A 16 9.81 -0.22 -16.50
C ASP A 16 9.92 1.03 -15.62
N THR A 17 10.39 2.13 -16.22
CA THR A 17 10.50 3.43 -15.55
C THR A 17 9.15 3.96 -15.06
N LEU A 18 8.10 3.72 -15.85
CA LEU A 18 6.71 4.13 -15.58
C LEU A 18 5.94 3.16 -14.68
N TYR A 19 6.55 2.04 -14.28
CA TYR A 19 5.92 1.08 -13.37
C TYR A 19 5.67 1.72 -12.01
N CYS A 20 4.42 1.71 -11.56
CA CYS A 20 3.99 2.33 -10.32
C CYS A 20 2.81 1.57 -9.69
N ARG A 21 2.35 2.03 -8.53
CA ARG A 21 1.19 1.46 -7.81
C ARG A 21 -0.04 1.31 -8.72
N LEU A 22 -0.29 2.30 -9.59
CA LEU A 22 -1.40 2.25 -10.55
C LEU A 22 -1.29 1.05 -11.50
N SER A 23 -0.08 0.78 -12.01
CA SER A 23 0.20 -0.37 -12.89
C SER A 23 -0.18 -1.67 -12.19
N VAL A 24 0.31 -1.85 -10.96
CA VAL A 24 0.11 -3.05 -10.15
C VAL A 24 -1.37 -3.29 -9.82
N ASN A 25 -2.05 -2.27 -9.31
CA ASN A 25 -3.46 -2.38 -8.92
C ASN A 25 -4.37 -2.62 -10.13
N THR A 26 -4.15 -1.90 -11.23
CA THR A 26 -4.99 -2.05 -12.41
C THR A 26 -4.80 -3.44 -13.02
N GLN A 27 -3.57 -3.92 -13.12
CA GLN A 27 -3.26 -5.20 -13.74
C GLN A 27 -3.66 -6.42 -12.88
N LEU A 28 -3.75 -6.24 -11.55
CA LEU A 28 -4.35 -7.21 -10.64
C LEU A 28 -5.83 -7.44 -10.99
N LEU A 29 -6.58 -6.36 -11.19
CA LEU A 29 -8.03 -6.41 -11.36
C LEU A 29 -8.46 -6.61 -12.82
N ALA A 30 -7.63 -6.20 -13.78
CA ALA A 30 -7.97 -6.20 -15.19
C ALA A 30 -6.78 -6.54 -16.09
N ARG A 31 -7.06 -7.03 -17.30
CA ARG A 31 -6.09 -7.05 -18.40
C ARG A 31 -6.12 -5.71 -19.09
N VAL A 32 -4.95 -5.10 -19.26
CA VAL A 32 -4.81 -3.75 -19.81
C VAL A 32 -3.95 -3.83 -21.07
N ASN A 33 -4.48 -3.33 -22.18
CA ASN A 33 -3.78 -3.33 -23.47
C ASN A 33 -3.78 -1.92 -24.06
N HIS A 34 -2.61 -1.43 -24.46
CA HIS A 34 -2.51 -0.20 -25.25
C HIS A 34 -2.91 -0.52 -26.69
N LEU A 35 -3.88 0.21 -27.23
CA LEU A 35 -4.41 -0.04 -28.57
C LEU A 35 -3.76 0.86 -29.61
N LEU A 36 -3.82 2.19 -29.38
CA LEU A 36 -3.31 3.16 -30.34
C LEU A 36 -2.98 4.51 -29.69
N LYS A 37 -2.08 5.24 -30.34
CA LYS A 37 -1.71 6.62 -30.01
C LYS A 37 -2.61 7.59 -30.78
N VAL A 38 -3.15 8.61 -30.11
CA VAL A 38 -3.88 9.71 -30.74
C VAL A 38 -3.08 11.00 -30.58
N GLY A 39 -2.62 11.57 -31.69
CA GLY A 39 -1.87 12.82 -31.66
C GLY A 39 -2.75 14.01 -31.28
N ARG A 40 -2.19 15.00 -30.57
CA ARG A 40 -2.88 16.22 -30.13
C ARG A 40 -3.61 17.01 -31.25
N ASN A 41 -3.12 16.93 -32.48
CA ASN A 41 -3.71 17.63 -33.63
C ASN A 41 -5.09 17.09 -34.04
N ASN A 42 -5.51 15.93 -33.51
CA ASN A 42 -6.82 15.35 -33.76
C ASN A 42 -7.93 15.91 -32.84
N PHE A 43 -7.59 16.84 -31.94
CA PHE A 43 -8.53 17.45 -30.99
C PHE A 43 -8.77 18.92 -31.28
N ARG A 44 -9.94 19.44 -30.88
CA ARG A 44 -10.29 20.87 -30.94
C ARG A 44 -10.88 21.32 -29.60
N PRO A 45 -10.25 22.26 -28.87
CA PRO A 45 -8.90 22.81 -29.11
C PRO A 45 -7.78 21.76 -28.87
N PRO A 46 -6.59 21.93 -29.47
CA PRO A 46 -5.48 20.98 -29.30
C PRO A 46 -4.95 20.97 -27.85
N PRO A 47 -4.84 19.81 -27.19
CA PRO A 47 -4.22 19.71 -25.87
C PRO A 47 -2.69 19.83 -25.95
N LYS A 48 -2.05 20.10 -24.80
CA LYS A 48 -0.58 20.20 -24.69
C LYS A 48 0.13 18.87 -24.94
N VAL A 49 -0.52 17.75 -24.60
CA VAL A 49 0.06 16.40 -24.60
C VAL A 49 -0.71 15.45 -25.52
N ASP A 50 -0.02 14.41 -26.01
CA ASP A 50 -0.64 13.35 -26.79
C ASP A 50 -1.55 12.46 -25.93
N SER A 51 -2.50 11.81 -26.58
CA SER A 51 -3.44 10.85 -25.96
C SER A 51 -3.18 9.42 -26.41
N SER A 52 -3.78 8.47 -25.72
CA SER A 52 -3.73 7.04 -26.03
C SER A 52 -5.04 6.35 -25.66
N VAL A 53 -5.41 5.37 -26.48
CA VAL A 53 -6.57 4.51 -26.25
C VAL A 53 -6.07 3.22 -25.63
N VAL A 54 -6.70 2.83 -24.53
CA VAL A 54 -6.37 1.64 -23.75
C VAL A 54 -7.64 0.81 -23.63
N ARG A 55 -7.52 -0.51 -23.81
CA ARG A 55 -8.57 -1.48 -23.48
C ARG A 55 -8.33 -2.00 -22.07
N ILE A 56 -9.38 -2.02 -21.26
CA ILE A 56 -9.35 -2.57 -19.90
C ILE A 56 -10.43 -3.65 -19.83
N GLU A 57 -10.02 -4.89 -19.63
CA GLU A 57 -10.91 -6.04 -19.50
C GLU A 57 -10.83 -6.59 -18.07
N PRO A 58 -11.86 -6.39 -17.22
CA PRO A 58 -11.86 -6.91 -15.85
C PRO A 58 -11.62 -8.43 -15.85
N ARG A 59 -10.75 -8.90 -14.95
CA ARG A 59 -10.46 -10.33 -14.81
C ARG A 59 -11.66 -11.05 -14.21
N LYS A 60 -11.97 -12.22 -14.76
CA LYS A 60 -13.01 -13.14 -14.26
C LYS A 60 -12.44 -14.57 -14.24
N PRO A 61 -12.44 -15.27 -13.09
CA PRO A 61 -12.86 -14.80 -11.77
C PRO A 61 -11.92 -13.72 -11.20
N LEU A 62 -12.41 -12.97 -10.19
CA LEU A 62 -11.57 -12.02 -9.46
C LEU A 62 -10.50 -12.81 -8.67
N PRO A 63 -9.26 -12.28 -8.56
CA PRO A 63 -8.27 -12.87 -7.67
C PRO A 63 -8.78 -12.93 -6.23
N PRO A 64 -8.56 -14.03 -5.48
CA PRO A 64 -8.99 -14.17 -4.09
C PRO A 64 -8.03 -13.41 -3.15
N VAL A 65 -7.98 -12.08 -3.31
CA VAL A 65 -7.09 -11.20 -2.55
C VAL A 65 -7.92 -10.11 -1.90
N ASN A 66 -7.75 -9.89 -0.60
CA ASN A 66 -8.35 -8.75 0.07
C ASN A 66 -7.72 -7.45 -0.47
N PHE A 67 -8.52 -6.65 -1.17
CA PHE A 67 -8.02 -5.45 -1.83
C PHE A 67 -7.47 -4.39 -0.84
N LYS A 68 -8.01 -4.31 0.38
CA LYS A 68 -7.53 -3.36 1.40
C LYS A 68 -6.11 -3.71 1.84
N GLU A 69 -5.88 -4.98 2.15
CA GLU A 69 -4.57 -5.53 2.50
C GLU A 69 -3.56 -5.34 1.35
N TRP A 70 -4.00 -5.66 0.14
CA TRP A 70 -3.19 -5.49 -1.06
C TRP A 70 -2.78 -4.04 -1.29
N ASP A 71 -3.71 -3.09 -1.28
CA ASP A 71 -3.37 -1.68 -1.50
C ASP A 71 -2.49 -1.14 -0.38
N GLY A 72 -2.69 -1.58 0.87
CA GLY A 72 -1.82 -1.23 2.00
C GLY A 72 -0.37 -1.68 1.79
N LEU A 73 -0.15 -2.95 1.43
CA LEU A 73 1.17 -3.49 1.12
C LEU A 73 1.82 -2.74 -0.06
N VAL A 74 1.10 -2.62 -1.18
CA VAL A 74 1.63 -2.00 -2.40
C VAL A 74 1.91 -0.52 -2.17
N ARG A 75 1.10 0.19 -1.37
CA ARG A 75 1.34 1.59 -1.00
C ARG A 75 2.67 1.77 -0.26
N ILE A 76 2.98 0.90 0.69
CA ILE A 76 4.27 0.92 1.40
C ILE A 76 5.41 0.63 0.42
N CYS A 77 5.27 -0.43 -0.40
CA CYS A 77 6.31 -0.85 -1.34
C CYS A 77 6.65 0.21 -2.40
N PHE A 78 5.65 0.95 -2.88
CA PHE A 78 5.83 1.95 -3.95
C PHE A 78 6.13 3.38 -3.44
N ASN A 79 6.16 3.62 -2.13
CA ASN A 79 6.56 4.93 -1.58
C ASN A 79 7.96 5.34 -2.08
N ARG A 80 8.95 4.43 -1.96
CA ARG A 80 10.27 4.59 -2.60
C ARG A 80 10.61 3.36 -3.42
N LYS A 81 9.96 3.20 -4.58
CA LYS A 81 10.03 2.00 -5.45
C LYS A 81 11.43 1.52 -5.87
N ASN A 82 12.44 2.40 -5.82
CA ASN A 82 13.82 2.12 -6.20
C ASN A 82 14.72 1.70 -5.01
N LYS A 83 14.21 1.79 -3.77
CA LYS A 83 14.89 1.28 -2.56
C LYS A 83 14.52 -0.18 -2.33
N THR A 84 15.33 -0.87 -1.54
CA THR A 84 15.09 -2.27 -1.16
C THR A 84 13.90 -2.35 -0.20
N LEU A 85 13.15 -3.46 -0.24
CA LEU A 85 12.02 -3.65 0.67
C LEU A 85 12.48 -3.64 2.13
N GLY A 86 13.64 -4.23 2.43
CA GLY A 86 14.21 -4.17 3.78
C GLY A 86 14.40 -2.74 4.30
N SER A 87 14.79 -1.80 3.44
CA SER A 87 14.91 -0.38 3.81
C SER A 87 13.55 0.30 4.04
N LEU A 88 12.50 -0.11 3.31
CA LEU A 88 11.15 0.45 3.46
C LEU A 88 10.50 0.01 4.76
N PHE A 89 10.58 -1.28 5.09
CA PHE A 89 9.97 -1.84 6.29
C PHE A 89 10.72 -1.50 7.59
N ARG A 90 11.94 -0.95 7.50
CA ARG A 90 12.66 -0.39 8.66
C ARG A 90 12.21 1.01 9.06
N GLN A 91 11.35 1.66 8.27
CA GLN A 91 10.87 3.01 8.58
C GLN A 91 9.95 2.99 9.81
N LYS A 92 10.18 3.91 10.76
CA LYS A 92 9.40 4.03 12.01
C LYS A 92 7.88 4.16 11.74
N THR A 93 7.51 4.93 10.72
CA THR A 93 6.11 5.12 10.31
C THR A 93 5.43 3.83 9.83
N VAL A 94 6.17 2.99 9.09
CA VAL A 94 5.67 1.68 8.62
C VAL A 94 5.57 0.69 9.77
N LEU A 95 6.59 0.62 10.63
CA LEU A 95 6.60 -0.29 11.79
C LEU A 95 5.45 0.04 12.76
N SER A 96 5.27 1.31 13.11
CA SER A 96 4.19 1.76 13.99
C SER A 96 2.79 1.47 13.41
N LEU A 97 2.60 1.59 12.10
CA LEU A 97 1.34 1.21 11.44
C LEU A 97 1.08 -0.30 11.57
N LEU A 98 2.07 -1.12 11.22
CA LEU A 98 1.95 -2.58 11.27
C LEU A 98 1.77 -3.09 12.69
N GLU A 99 2.44 -2.47 13.67
CA GLU A 99 2.33 -2.84 15.09
C GLU A 99 0.93 -2.54 15.63
N LYS A 100 0.33 -1.40 15.25
CA LYS A 100 -1.07 -1.07 15.61
C LYS A 100 -2.03 -2.13 15.07
N ASN A 101 -1.94 -2.45 13.77
CA ASN A 101 -2.79 -3.47 13.15
C ASN A 101 -2.60 -4.84 13.80
N TYR A 102 -1.36 -5.21 14.09
CA TYR A 102 -1.02 -6.46 14.78
C TYR A 102 -1.67 -6.55 16.16
N LYS A 103 -1.58 -5.49 16.97
CA LYS A 103 -2.22 -5.42 18.29
C LYS A 103 -3.74 -5.48 18.20
N THR A 104 -4.35 -4.78 17.24
CA THR A 104 -5.80 -4.83 17.02
C THR A 104 -6.27 -6.24 16.69
N LEU A 105 -5.53 -6.96 15.83
CA LEU A 105 -5.87 -8.33 15.48
C LEU A 105 -5.69 -9.31 16.65
N GLN A 106 -4.64 -9.14 17.45
CA GLN A 106 -4.48 -9.91 18.69
C GLN A 106 -5.65 -9.67 19.66
N ALA A 107 -6.10 -8.42 19.81
CA ALA A 107 -7.24 -8.09 20.66
C ALA A 107 -8.55 -8.74 20.16
N LEU A 108 -8.75 -8.80 18.84
CA LEU A 108 -9.90 -9.48 18.23
C LEU A 108 -9.83 -11.01 18.36
N GLN A 109 -8.63 -11.60 18.35
CA GLN A 109 -8.46 -13.05 18.55
C GLN A 109 -8.61 -13.47 20.02
N LEU A 110 -8.41 -12.54 20.95
CA LEU A 110 -8.62 -12.75 22.38
C LEU A 110 -10.09 -12.62 22.80
N THR A 111 -11.02 -12.28 21.90
CA THR A 111 -12.45 -12.43 22.21
C THR A 111 -12.79 -13.92 22.20
N PRO A 112 -13.07 -14.54 23.36
CA PRO A 112 -13.23 -15.98 23.43
C PRO A 112 -14.51 -16.40 22.71
N GLU A 113 -14.41 -17.41 21.85
CA GLU A 113 -15.52 -18.32 21.63
C GLU A 113 -15.93 -18.89 23.01
N GLY A 114 -17.11 -18.47 23.50
CA GLY A 114 -17.75 -19.06 24.68
C GLY A 114 -17.45 -18.39 26.01
N PHE A 115 -18.11 -17.27 26.29
CA PHE A 115 -18.61 -16.99 27.63
C PHE A 115 -20.10 -16.66 27.53
N SER A 116 -20.90 -17.63 27.97
CA SER A 116 -22.26 -17.39 28.42
C SER A 116 -22.23 -16.51 29.68
N GLU A 117 -23.27 -15.70 29.77
CA GLU A 117 -23.74 -14.91 30.91
C GLU A 117 -23.44 -13.41 30.89
N GLU A 118 -24.55 -12.70 31.10
CA GLU A 118 -24.79 -11.29 30.99
C GLU A 118 -24.13 -10.51 32.13
N LYS A 119 -23.42 -9.42 31.82
CA LYS A 119 -23.54 -8.06 32.38
C LYS A 119 -22.22 -7.30 32.31
N GLU A 120 -22.38 -5.97 32.12
CA GLU A 120 -21.37 -4.91 32.13
C GLU A 120 -20.44 -4.91 30.91
N MET A 121 -20.31 -3.85 30.11
CA MET A 121 -20.44 -2.44 30.44
C MET A 121 -20.79 -1.67 29.15
N ALA A 122 -21.99 -1.12 29.12
CA ALA A 122 -22.36 -0.07 28.19
C ALA A 122 -21.66 1.23 28.63
N MET A 123 -20.52 1.56 28.01
CA MET A 123 -19.99 2.93 28.04
C MET A 123 -19.03 3.12 26.87
N CYS A 124 -19.15 4.26 26.19
CA CYS A 124 -18.33 4.76 25.06
C CYS A 124 -18.82 4.48 23.62
N VAL A 125 -20.12 4.58 23.35
CA VAL A 125 -20.67 4.76 21.98
C VAL A 125 -21.00 6.23 21.67
N SER A 126 -20.58 7.18 22.50
CA SER A 126 -21.01 8.60 22.39
C SER A 126 -19.88 9.61 22.13
N ALA A 127 -18.71 9.20 21.62
CA ALA A 127 -17.55 10.10 21.50
C ALA A 127 -16.88 10.17 20.12
N LEU A 128 -17.54 9.78 19.03
CA LEU A 128 -17.01 9.95 17.66
C LEU A 128 -18.04 10.54 16.69
N GLY A 129 -18.76 11.56 17.17
CA GLY A 129 -19.43 12.53 16.31
C GLY A 129 -18.59 13.80 16.26
N ASP A 130 -18.39 14.32 15.05
CA ASP A 130 -17.72 15.57 14.68
C ASP A 130 -16.19 15.62 14.71
N THR A 131 -15.61 15.44 13.52
CA THR A 131 -14.78 16.49 12.88
C THR A 131 -14.63 16.16 11.39
N LEU A 132 -15.56 16.70 10.60
CA LEU A 132 -15.39 16.94 9.17
C LEU A 132 -14.62 18.26 9.01
N GLY A 133 -13.52 18.27 8.24
CA GLY A 133 -12.81 19.52 7.98
C GLY A 133 -11.58 19.36 7.10
N ASP A 134 -11.82 19.34 5.79
CA ASP A 134 -11.05 20.01 4.72
C ASP A 134 -9.57 20.35 4.99
N LEU A 135 -8.66 19.75 4.24
CA LEU A 135 -7.31 20.28 4.03
C LEU A 135 -7.03 20.34 2.53
N SER A 136 -7.26 21.55 2.01
CA SER A 136 -6.82 22.07 0.73
C SER A 136 -5.33 21.88 0.51
N MET A 137 -4.99 21.55 -0.73
CA MET A 137 -3.65 21.41 -1.25
C MET A 137 -3.19 22.76 -1.82
N ASP A 138 -2.38 23.49 -1.07
CA ASP A 138 -1.54 24.58 -1.60
C ASP A 138 -0.07 24.22 -1.33
N GLY A 139 0.76 24.41 -2.35
CA GLY A 139 2.19 24.15 -2.28
C GLY A 139 2.96 25.35 -1.75
N ASP A 140 4.13 25.11 -1.14
CA ASP A 140 5.38 25.81 -1.45
C ASP A 140 6.55 25.14 -0.70
N GLU A 141 7.74 25.54 -1.12
CA GLU A 141 9.09 25.01 -0.93
C GLU A 141 9.61 24.77 0.50
N GLY A 142 10.43 23.72 0.60
CA GLY A 142 11.71 23.65 1.32
C GLY A 142 11.84 24.28 2.72
N LYS A 143 11.96 23.42 3.73
CA LYS A 143 13.00 23.53 4.76
C LYS A 143 13.17 22.20 5.49
N ASP A 144 14.36 21.64 5.36
CA ASP A 144 14.91 20.67 6.29
C ASP A 144 15.08 21.38 7.63
N ASP A 145 14.44 20.88 8.69
CA ASP A 145 14.77 21.15 10.09
C ASP A 145 14.25 19.95 10.90
N ASP A 146 14.99 18.83 10.82
CA ASP A 146 14.84 17.68 11.71
C ASP A 146 15.50 18.03 13.07
N GLU A 147 14.78 18.73 13.95
CA GLU A 147 15.07 18.79 15.39
C GLU A 147 13.80 18.53 16.18
N ASP A 148 13.39 17.26 16.27
CA ASP A 148 12.39 16.83 17.25
C ASP A 148 13.05 16.00 18.35
N MET A 149 12.95 16.57 19.55
CA MET A 149 13.52 16.12 20.82
C MET A 149 13.14 14.68 21.17
N ASP A 150 14.14 13.95 21.69
CA ASP A 150 14.00 12.59 22.22
C ASP A 150 12.97 12.53 23.36
N MET A 151 11.87 11.82 23.12
CA MET A 151 11.04 11.22 24.16
C MET A 151 11.31 9.71 24.15
N ASP A 152 12.25 9.33 25.00
CA ASP A 152 12.59 7.97 25.39
C ASP A 152 11.50 7.41 26.33
N ASP A 153 10.66 6.52 25.81
CA ASP A 153 10.02 5.47 26.63
C ASP A 153 9.38 4.40 25.72
N GLY A 154 10.05 3.25 25.56
CA GLY A 154 9.45 2.03 24.97
C GLY A 154 10.30 1.16 24.03
N GLU A 155 11.63 1.28 24.01
CA GLU A 155 12.48 0.64 23.00
C GLU A 155 12.46 -0.91 22.96
N THR A 156 12.10 -1.60 24.05
CA THR A 156 12.30 -3.06 24.14
C THR A 156 11.30 -3.87 23.30
N LYS A 157 10.03 -3.48 23.21
CA LYS A 157 9.01 -4.22 22.43
C LYS A 157 9.01 -3.87 20.94
N ALA A 158 9.41 -2.65 20.59
CA ALA A 158 9.52 -2.20 19.21
C ALA A 158 10.63 -2.95 18.45
N SER A 159 11.70 -3.34 19.17
CA SER A 159 12.78 -4.18 18.63
C SER A 159 12.28 -5.55 18.18
N ASP A 160 11.53 -6.26 19.04
CA ASP A 160 11.07 -7.63 18.76
C ASP A 160 10.12 -7.68 17.54
N PHE A 161 9.21 -6.72 17.43
CA PHE A 161 8.28 -6.66 16.30
C PHE A 161 8.99 -6.32 14.99
N LYS A 162 9.97 -5.43 15.03
CA LYS A 162 10.81 -5.09 13.87
C LYS A 162 11.56 -6.32 13.37
N ASP A 163 12.16 -7.10 14.27
CA ASP A 163 12.88 -8.32 13.89
C ASP A 163 11.93 -9.34 13.25
N LYS A 164 10.72 -9.51 13.81
CA LYS A 164 9.68 -10.35 13.20
C LYS A 164 9.31 -9.94 11.77
N VAL A 165 9.13 -8.63 11.50
CA VAL A 165 8.84 -8.12 10.15
C VAL A 165 10.00 -8.41 9.19
N LEU A 166 11.25 -8.21 9.64
CA LEU A 166 12.43 -8.45 8.83
C LEU A 166 12.66 -9.94 8.56
N ASP A 167 12.38 -10.81 9.52
CA ASP A 167 12.50 -12.26 9.35
C ASP A 167 11.51 -12.81 8.32
N VAL A 168 10.29 -12.26 8.27
CA VAL A 168 9.33 -12.59 7.20
C VAL A 168 9.87 -12.18 5.82
N LEU A 169 10.52 -11.02 5.71
CA LEU A 169 11.15 -10.58 4.46
C LEU A 169 12.34 -11.47 4.06
N LYS A 170 13.16 -11.89 5.02
CA LYS A 170 14.28 -12.81 4.80
C LYS A 170 13.81 -14.20 4.37
N LEU A 171 12.78 -14.74 5.04
CA LEU A 171 12.19 -16.03 4.70
C LEU A 171 11.69 -16.07 3.24
N GLY A 172 11.11 -14.96 2.76
CA GLY A 172 10.68 -14.83 1.37
C GLY A 172 11.77 -14.38 0.38
N GLY A 173 12.99 -14.11 0.85
CA GLY A 173 14.07 -13.57 0.01
C GLY A 173 13.73 -12.22 -0.64
N PHE A 174 12.96 -11.39 0.06
CA PHE A 174 12.49 -10.09 -0.42
C PHE A 174 13.29 -8.89 0.14
N GLU A 175 14.18 -9.11 1.12
CA GLU A 175 14.93 -8.03 1.80
C GLU A 175 15.65 -7.10 0.81
N ASP A 176 16.41 -7.67 -0.13
CA ASP A 176 17.19 -6.92 -1.12
C ASP A 176 16.43 -6.61 -2.42
N LYS A 177 15.23 -7.15 -2.58
CA LYS A 177 14.41 -6.92 -3.78
C LYS A 177 13.84 -5.50 -3.75
N ARG A 178 13.55 -4.97 -4.93
CA ARG A 178 13.00 -3.62 -5.13
C ARG A 178 11.62 -3.73 -5.74
N ALA A 179 10.66 -2.95 -5.22
CA ALA A 179 9.28 -2.97 -5.69
C ALA A 179 9.16 -2.70 -7.19
N SER A 180 10.06 -1.89 -7.77
CA SER A 180 10.08 -1.60 -9.20
C SER A 180 10.28 -2.82 -10.10
N LYS A 181 10.84 -3.92 -9.59
CA LYS A 181 11.12 -5.15 -10.36
C LYS A 181 10.20 -6.32 -10.00
N LEU A 182 9.33 -6.17 -9.01
CA LEU A 182 8.47 -7.24 -8.54
C LEU A 182 7.20 -7.36 -9.38
N SER A 183 6.83 -8.59 -9.69
CA SER A 183 5.58 -8.94 -10.37
C SER A 183 4.41 -9.00 -9.38
N GLN A 184 3.18 -9.08 -9.90
CA GLN A 184 1.99 -9.28 -9.06
C GLN A 184 2.06 -10.59 -8.28
N ALA A 185 2.62 -11.66 -8.86
CA ALA A 185 2.78 -12.94 -8.19
C ALA A 185 3.72 -12.82 -6.98
N ASP A 186 4.79 -12.03 -7.11
CA ASP A 186 5.71 -11.75 -6.02
C ASP A 186 5.03 -11.00 -4.87
N PHE A 187 4.21 -9.98 -5.18
CA PHE A 187 3.46 -9.25 -4.16
C PHE A 187 2.39 -10.14 -3.49
N MET A 188 1.72 -11.02 -4.24
CA MET A 188 0.77 -11.98 -3.65
C MET A 188 1.48 -12.96 -2.72
N HIS A 189 2.65 -13.44 -3.12
CA HIS A 189 3.46 -14.31 -2.27
C HIS A 189 3.93 -13.59 -1.01
N LEU A 190 4.43 -12.37 -1.15
CA LEU A 190 4.85 -11.53 -0.02
C LEU A 190 3.70 -11.27 0.96
N LEU A 191 2.52 -10.91 0.45
CA LEU A 191 1.33 -10.71 1.28
C LEU A 191 0.95 -11.99 2.04
N SER A 192 1.03 -13.15 1.38
CA SER A 192 0.73 -14.43 2.03
C SER A 192 1.69 -14.75 3.18
N LEU A 193 2.96 -14.35 3.08
CA LEU A 193 3.95 -14.55 4.14
C LEU A 193 3.66 -13.65 5.35
N PHE A 194 3.31 -12.38 5.11
CA PHE A 194 2.90 -11.47 6.18
C PHE A 194 1.62 -11.95 6.89
N ASN A 195 0.60 -12.33 6.13
CA ASN A 195 -0.66 -12.83 6.71
C ASN A 195 -0.43 -14.10 7.55
N LYS A 196 0.47 -15.00 7.12
CA LYS A 196 0.86 -16.19 7.90
C LYS A 196 1.58 -15.84 9.20
N ALA A 197 2.32 -14.74 9.23
CA ALA A 197 2.97 -14.22 10.43
C ALA A 197 2.00 -13.42 11.33
N GLY A 198 0.74 -13.27 10.93
CA GLY A 198 -0.28 -12.46 11.59
C GLY A 198 -0.11 -10.97 11.38
N ILE A 199 0.71 -10.53 10.42
CA ILE A 199 0.97 -9.12 10.12
C ILE A 199 0.03 -8.69 8.99
N HIS A 200 -0.76 -7.66 9.27
CA HIS A 200 -1.80 -7.14 8.39
C HIS A 200 -1.58 -5.65 8.07
N PHE A 201 -1.98 -5.25 6.87
CA PHE A 201 -1.81 -3.92 6.30
C PHE A 201 -3.07 -3.06 6.38
N SER A 202 -4.19 -3.62 6.87
CA SER A 202 -5.45 -2.92 7.11
C SER A 202 -6.11 -3.30 8.43
#